data_AF-A0ABC9P0L8-F1
#
_entry.id   AF-A0ABC9P0L8-F1
#
_cell.length_a   1.000
_cell.length_b   1.000
_cell.length_c   1.000
_cell.angle_alpha   90.00
_cell.angle_beta   90.00
_cell.angle_gamma   90.00
#
_symmetry.space_group_name_H-M   'P 1'
#
loop_
_entity.id
_entity.type
_entity.pdbx_description
1 polymer ?
#
loop_
_entity_poly.entity_id
_entity_poly.type
_entity_poly.pdbx_seq_one_letter_code
_entity_poly.pdbx_strand_id
1 'polypeptide(L)'
;MYCSNCGSKLDDNVKFCSNCGTPVTGNPPPAPLPNVQPVNEMPSMPEYPKEVNGVTFNAVQVTLDTRLFEKSGFTATIETADEIKKITGAGMLKSSNAATQMFNDPSLKSIVMAYQSGQPLSININVDDGQLRCPKCHSTQIEIDKQGFSGTKALVGGLLTSGIGLVAGFHGKNKRKGVCLKCGHKWSI
;
A
#
# COMPACT_ATOMS: atom_id res chain seq x y z
N MET A 1 -8.50 -3.27 57.53
CA MET A 1 -9.67 -2.43 57.09
C MET A 1 -10.71 -3.29 56.36
N TYR A 2 -11.89 -2.80 55.96
CA TYR A 2 -12.88 -3.57 55.16
C TYR A 2 -13.12 -2.90 53.80
N CYS A 3 -13.38 -3.70 52.77
CA CYS A 3 -13.66 -3.19 51.42
C CYS A 3 -15.00 -2.44 51.41
N SER A 4 -14.98 -1.20 50.90
CA SER A 4 -16.17 -0.36 50.75
C SER A 4 -17.15 -0.85 49.68
N ASN A 5 -16.74 -1.79 48.81
CA ASN A 5 -17.59 -2.34 47.76
C ASN A 5 -18.23 -3.68 48.16
N CYS A 6 -17.45 -4.65 48.65
CA CYS A 6 -17.97 -6.00 48.95
C CYS A 6 -17.95 -6.38 50.45
N GLY A 7 -17.41 -5.53 51.32
CA GLY A 7 -17.40 -5.76 52.77
C GLY A 7 -16.36 -6.77 53.27
N SER A 8 -15.54 -7.38 52.40
CA SER A 8 -14.52 -8.32 52.84
C SER A 8 -13.40 -7.64 53.65
N LYS A 9 -12.82 -8.34 54.62
CA LYS A 9 -11.66 -7.87 55.37
C LYS A 9 -10.46 -7.69 54.41
N LEU A 10 -9.77 -6.57 54.52
CA LEU A 10 -8.59 -6.19 53.76
C LEU A 10 -7.37 -6.19 54.68
N ASP A 11 -6.27 -6.77 54.21
CA ASP A 11 -4.96 -6.73 54.87
C ASP A 11 -4.33 -5.34 54.79
N ASP A 12 -3.42 -5.02 55.71
CA ASP A 12 -2.99 -3.65 56.00
C ASP A 12 -2.08 -2.98 54.93
N ASN A 13 -1.91 -3.58 53.74
CA ASN A 13 -1.13 -3.00 52.63
C ASN A 13 -1.61 -3.45 51.23
N VAL A 14 -2.91 -3.69 51.05
CA VAL A 14 -3.47 -4.12 49.75
C VAL A 14 -3.93 -2.93 48.92
N LYS A 15 -3.46 -2.86 47.66
CA LYS A 15 -3.87 -1.83 46.70
C LYS A 15 -5.26 -2.08 46.11
N PHE A 16 -5.69 -3.34 46.09
CA PHE A 16 -6.95 -3.81 45.55
C PHE A 16 -7.55 -4.87 46.48
N CYS A 17 -8.88 -4.95 46.52
CA CYS A 17 -9.57 -6.00 47.25
C CYS A 17 -9.38 -7.37 46.57
N SER A 18 -8.82 -8.34 47.29
CA SER A 18 -8.60 -9.70 46.76
C SER A 18 -9.90 -10.48 46.46
N ASN A 19 -11.06 -10.00 46.92
CA ASN A 19 -12.34 -10.67 46.71
C ASN A 19 -13.12 -10.10 45.51
N CYS A 20 -13.18 -8.77 45.36
CA CYS A 20 -13.98 -8.12 44.29
C CYS A 20 -13.15 -7.26 43.31
N GLY A 21 -11.86 -7.06 43.56
CA GLY A 21 -10.97 -6.27 42.71
C GLY A 21 -11.01 -4.75 42.92
N THR A 22 -11.91 -4.23 43.76
CA THR A 22 -12.06 -2.77 43.94
C THR A 22 -10.81 -2.15 44.60
N PRO A 23 -10.25 -1.05 44.07
CA PRO A 23 -9.09 -0.39 44.66
C PRO A 23 -9.40 0.22 46.02
N VAL A 24 -8.42 0.20 46.91
CA VAL A 24 -8.52 0.71 48.29
C VAL A 24 -7.81 2.06 48.31
N THR A 25 -8.54 3.14 48.05
CA THR A 25 -7.99 4.43 47.58
C THR A 25 -7.25 5.25 48.66
N GLY A 26 -6.07 5.75 48.28
CA GLY A 26 -5.38 6.88 48.92
C GLY A 26 -4.61 7.79 47.95
N ASN A 27 -4.61 7.53 46.65
CA ASN A 27 -4.15 8.49 45.63
C ASN A 27 -5.29 8.72 44.64
N PRO A 28 -5.53 9.97 44.18
CA PRO A 28 -6.52 10.23 43.16
C PRO A 28 -6.23 9.32 41.95
N PRO A 29 -7.28 8.82 41.26
CA PRO A 29 -7.09 8.16 39.98
C PRO A 29 -6.16 9.03 39.13
N PRO A 30 -5.11 8.49 38.49
CA PRO A 30 -4.45 9.23 37.42
C PRO A 30 -5.56 9.74 36.52
N ALA A 31 -5.62 11.05 36.29
CA ALA A 31 -6.57 11.63 35.35
C ALA A 31 -6.58 10.74 34.10
N PRO A 32 -7.76 10.49 33.47
CA PRO A 32 -7.80 9.72 32.23
C PRO A 32 -6.71 10.29 31.33
N LEU A 33 -5.67 9.50 31.12
CA LEU A 33 -4.60 9.87 30.23
C LEU A 33 -5.30 10.20 28.91
N PRO A 34 -4.95 11.29 28.20
CA PRO A 34 -5.33 11.41 26.80
C PRO A 34 -5.02 10.06 26.17
N ASN A 35 -5.97 9.52 25.42
CA ASN A 35 -5.86 8.24 24.73
C ASN A 35 -4.57 8.21 23.90
N VAL A 36 -3.44 7.86 24.52
CA VAL A 36 -2.21 7.51 23.84
C VAL A 36 -2.45 6.07 23.43
N GLN A 37 -3.07 5.93 22.26
CA GLN A 37 -2.98 4.70 21.51
C GLN A 37 -1.49 4.34 21.48
N PRO A 38 -1.11 3.09 21.79
CA PRO A 38 0.22 2.64 21.45
C PRO A 38 0.32 2.75 19.92
N VAL A 39 0.97 3.80 19.41
CA VAL A 39 1.38 3.89 18.01
C VAL A 39 2.55 2.93 17.80
N ASN A 40 2.28 1.66 18.05
CA ASN A 40 3.14 0.52 17.76
C ASN A 40 2.61 -0.22 16.52
N GLU A 41 1.89 0.48 15.63
CA GLU A 41 1.87 0.07 14.24
C GLU A 41 3.21 0.46 13.64
N MET A 42 4.17 -0.49 13.75
CA MET A 42 5.32 -0.54 12.87
C MET A 42 4.81 -0.22 11.46
N PRO A 43 5.32 0.83 10.79
CA PRO A 43 4.76 1.26 9.52
C PRO A 43 4.75 0.06 8.58
N SER A 44 3.56 -0.46 8.26
CA SER A 44 3.39 -1.53 7.30
C SER A 44 4.05 -1.06 6.02
N MET A 45 4.99 -1.86 5.51
CA MET A 45 5.78 -1.52 4.33
C MET A 45 4.87 -0.96 3.23
N PRO A 46 5.17 0.23 2.68
CA PRO A 46 4.31 0.83 1.67
C PRO A 46 4.20 -0.08 0.45
N GLU A 47 2.97 -0.26 -0.04
CA GLU A 47 2.71 -1.05 -1.24
C GLU A 47 3.01 -0.24 -2.50
N TYR A 48 3.99 -0.70 -3.28
CA TYR A 48 4.26 -0.17 -4.61
C TYR A 48 4.34 -1.31 -5.63
N PRO A 49 3.19 -1.81 -6.12
CA PRO A 49 3.16 -2.97 -6.99
C PRO A 49 3.76 -2.63 -8.36
N LYS A 50 4.71 -3.45 -8.81
CA LYS A 50 5.26 -3.40 -10.16
C LYS A 50 5.16 -4.78 -10.80
N GLU A 51 4.73 -4.82 -12.07
CA GLU A 51 4.67 -6.06 -12.84
C GLU A 51 5.84 -6.15 -13.83
N VAL A 52 6.55 -7.26 -13.80
CA VAL A 52 7.56 -7.62 -14.80
C VAL A 52 7.35 -9.09 -15.17
N ASN A 53 7.27 -9.39 -16.47
CA ASN A 53 7.08 -10.76 -16.97
C ASN A 53 5.83 -11.47 -16.42
N GLY A 54 4.75 -10.73 -16.13
CA GLY A 54 3.51 -11.26 -15.55
C GLY A 54 3.58 -11.56 -14.05
N VAL A 55 4.69 -11.21 -13.39
CA VAL A 55 4.86 -11.36 -11.93
C VAL A 55 4.83 -9.98 -11.29
N THR A 56 3.93 -9.78 -10.32
CA THR A 56 3.83 -8.56 -9.53
C THR A 56 4.65 -8.68 -8.25
N PHE A 57 5.44 -7.65 -7.94
CA PHE A 57 6.23 -7.56 -6.71
C PHE A 57 6.18 -6.15 -6.12
N ASN A 58 6.52 -6.01 -4.83
CA ASN A 58 6.60 -4.70 -4.19
C ASN A 58 7.96 -4.05 -4.49
N ALA A 59 7.95 -2.94 -5.24
CA ALA A 59 9.17 -2.23 -5.59
C ALA A 59 9.88 -1.61 -4.38
N VAL A 60 9.14 -1.22 -3.33
CA VAL A 60 9.74 -0.68 -2.11
C VAL A 60 10.66 -1.72 -1.48
N GLN A 61 10.23 -2.98 -1.46
CA GLN A 61 10.99 -4.08 -0.90
C GLN A 61 12.29 -4.31 -1.65
N VAL A 62 12.18 -4.51 -2.97
CA VAL A 62 13.36 -4.74 -3.81
C VAL A 62 14.33 -3.57 -3.74
N THR A 63 13.84 -2.32 -3.69
CA THR A 63 14.68 -1.12 -3.60
C THR A 63 15.42 -1.04 -2.27
N LEU A 64 14.77 -1.37 -1.16
CA LEU A 64 15.39 -1.39 0.16
C LEU A 64 16.43 -2.51 0.27
N ASP A 65 16.10 -3.70 -0.22
CA ASP A 65 16.97 -4.87 -0.16
C ASP A 65 18.26 -4.65 -0.97
N THR A 66 18.17 -4.03 -2.15
CA THR A 66 19.33 -3.78 -3.02
C THR A 66 19.98 -2.41 -2.84
N ARG A 67 19.43 -1.57 -1.95
CA ARG A 67 19.87 -0.19 -1.69
C ARG A 67 19.94 0.66 -2.96
N LEU A 68 18.92 0.53 -3.82
CA LEU A 68 18.92 1.08 -5.17
C LEU A 68 19.22 2.59 -5.22
N PHE A 69 18.69 3.37 -4.27
CA PHE A 69 18.88 4.83 -4.24
C PHE A 69 20.13 5.31 -3.50
N GLU A 70 20.81 4.44 -2.76
CA GLU A 70 22.07 4.78 -2.08
C GLU A 70 23.27 4.69 -3.04
N LYS A 71 23.13 3.92 -4.12
CA LYS A 71 24.16 3.71 -5.12
C LYS A 71 24.12 4.82 -6.18
N SER A 72 25.30 5.29 -6.58
CA SER A 72 25.49 6.27 -7.65
C SER A 72 26.35 5.68 -8.77
N GLY A 73 26.16 6.17 -10.00
CA GLY A 73 26.92 5.74 -11.17
C GLY A 73 26.26 4.62 -12.00
N PHE A 74 27.00 4.15 -13.02
CA PHE A 74 26.48 3.23 -14.05
C PHE A 74 26.05 1.86 -13.51
N THR A 75 26.59 1.43 -12.36
CA THR A 75 26.30 0.10 -11.77
C THR A 75 25.13 0.09 -10.79
N ALA A 76 24.52 1.25 -10.50
CA ALA A 76 23.51 1.39 -9.44
C ALA A 76 22.29 0.46 -9.60
N THR A 77 21.93 0.09 -10.83
CA THR A 77 20.74 -0.72 -11.14
C THR A 77 21.03 -2.21 -11.34
N ILE A 78 22.30 -2.64 -11.37
CA ILE A 78 22.68 -4.01 -11.75
C ILE A 78 22.15 -5.04 -10.73
N GLU A 79 22.34 -4.77 -9.44
CA GLU A 79 21.91 -5.68 -8.38
C GLU A 79 20.39 -5.78 -8.31
N THR A 80 19.70 -4.65 -8.43
CA THR A 80 18.23 -4.60 -8.54
C THR A 80 17.73 -5.35 -9.77
N ALA A 81 18.43 -5.25 -10.91
CA ALA A 81 18.07 -6.02 -12.10
C ALA A 81 18.26 -7.53 -11.90
N ASP A 82 19.31 -7.96 -11.19
CA ASP A 82 19.51 -9.37 -10.86
C ASP A 82 18.40 -9.89 -9.92
N GLU A 83 18.00 -9.08 -8.94
CA GLU A 83 16.92 -9.43 -8.02
C GLU A 83 15.55 -9.50 -8.72
N ILE A 84 15.23 -8.54 -9.58
CA ILE A 84 14.03 -8.57 -10.42
C ILE A 84 14.03 -9.82 -11.32
N LYS A 85 15.19 -10.18 -11.88
CA LYS A 85 15.33 -11.41 -12.68
C LYS A 85 15.04 -12.67 -11.84
N LYS A 86 15.58 -12.77 -10.62
CA LYS A 86 15.32 -13.90 -9.70
C LYS A 86 13.84 -14.02 -9.34
N ILE A 87 13.20 -12.90 -9.02
CA ILE A 87 11.79 -12.86 -8.58
C ILE A 87 10.84 -13.19 -9.75
N THR A 88 11.12 -12.66 -10.95
CA THR A 88 10.14 -12.67 -12.06
C THR A 88 10.47 -13.64 -13.20
N GLY A 89 11.66 -14.24 -13.18
CA GLY A 89 12.17 -15.07 -14.28
C GLY A 89 12.39 -14.31 -15.59
N ALA A 90 12.34 -12.98 -15.57
CA ALA A 90 12.51 -12.15 -16.75
C ALA A 90 13.94 -12.21 -17.31
N GLY A 91 14.10 -12.02 -18.63
CA GLY A 91 15.42 -11.84 -19.23
C GLY A 91 16.10 -10.55 -18.77
N MET A 92 17.44 -10.53 -18.77
CA MET A 92 18.26 -9.44 -18.21
C MET A 92 17.86 -8.05 -18.76
N LEU A 93 17.55 -7.93 -20.04
CA LEU A 93 17.11 -6.66 -20.65
C LEU A 93 15.82 -6.10 -20.02
N LYS A 94 14.83 -6.97 -19.75
CA LYS A 94 13.56 -6.55 -19.13
C LYS A 94 13.80 -6.16 -17.67
N SER A 95 14.63 -6.92 -16.95
CA SER A 95 14.96 -6.64 -15.56
C SER A 95 15.78 -5.36 -15.41
N SER A 96 16.76 -5.12 -16.28
CA SER A 96 17.53 -3.87 -16.30
C SER A 96 16.63 -2.68 -16.61
N ASN A 97 15.75 -2.77 -17.62
CA ASN A 97 14.79 -1.70 -17.91
C ASN A 97 13.86 -1.42 -16.72
N ALA A 98 13.38 -2.46 -16.04
CA ALA A 98 12.55 -2.32 -14.84
C ALA A 98 13.32 -1.65 -13.69
N ALA A 99 14.56 -2.06 -13.43
CA ALA A 99 15.42 -1.45 -12.42
C ALA A 99 15.73 0.03 -12.74
N THR A 100 15.97 0.36 -14.01
CA THR A 100 16.15 1.76 -14.46
C THR A 100 14.89 2.58 -14.28
N GLN A 101 13.71 2.03 -14.56
CA GLN A 101 12.44 2.71 -14.29
C GLN A 101 12.28 2.98 -12.79
N MET A 102 12.56 2.00 -11.93
CA MET A 102 12.51 2.17 -10.47
C MET A 102 13.49 3.23 -9.96
N PHE A 103 14.71 3.25 -10.50
CA PHE A 103 15.72 4.24 -10.11
C PHE A 103 15.31 5.67 -10.50
N ASN A 104 14.62 5.82 -11.63
CA ASN A 104 14.16 7.11 -12.13
C ASN A 104 12.76 7.49 -11.62
N ASP A 105 12.15 6.69 -10.75
CA ASP A 105 10.81 6.90 -10.22
C ASP A 105 10.86 7.82 -8.99
N PRO A 106 10.41 9.09 -9.09
CA PRO A 106 10.52 10.05 -7.99
C PRO A 106 9.59 9.69 -6.82
N SER A 107 8.46 9.03 -7.10
CA SER A 107 7.49 8.61 -6.09
C SER A 107 8.03 7.44 -5.28
N LEU A 108 8.61 6.44 -5.96
CA LEU A 108 9.28 5.33 -5.29
C LEU A 108 10.46 5.83 -4.43
N LYS A 109 11.23 6.79 -4.95
CA LYS A 109 12.34 7.41 -4.22
C LYS A 109 11.89 8.13 -2.96
N SER A 110 10.85 8.95 -3.04
CA SER A 110 10.34 9.69 -1.87
C SER A 110 9.76 8.75 -0.81
N ILE A 111 9.04 7.70 -1.22
CA ILE A 111 8.50 6.67 -0.33
C ILE A 111 9.63 5.94 0.41
N VAL A 112 10.66 5.50 -0.32
CA VAL A 112 11.77 4.74 0.27
C VAL A 112 12.60 5.60 1.22
N MET A 113 12.86 6.87 0.86
CA MET A 113 13.56 7.81 1.74
C MET A 113 12.77 8.14 3.01
N ALA A 114 11.44 8.29 2.90
CA ALA A 114 10.56 8.48 4.06
C ALA A 114 10.60 7.26 5.00
N TYR A 115 10.54 6.04 4.44
CA TYR A 115 10.63 4.81 5.21
C TYR A 115 11.99 4.64 5.92
N GLN A 116 13.10 4.93 5.24
CA GLN A 116 14.45 4.83 5.80
C GLN A 116 14.73 5.86 6.91
N SER A 117 14.11 7.04 6.85
CA SER A 117 14.31 8.11 7.84
C SER A 117 13.50 7.94 9.13
N GLY A 118 12.70 6.86 9.25
CA GLY A 118 11.87 6.59 10.42
C GLY A 118 10.82 7.67 10.69
N GLN A 119 10.57 8.56 9.72
CA GLN A 119 9.53 9.57 9.81
C GLN A 119 8.17 8.90 9.59
N PRO A 120 7.13 9.24 10.39
CA PRO A 120 5.78 8.83 10.05
C PRO A 120 5.47 9.37 8.64
N LEU A 121 5.00 8.49 7.74
CA LEU A 121 4.56 8.84 6.39
C LEU A 121 3.31 9.75 6.49
N SER A 122 3.48 11.02 6.85
CA SER A 122 2.49 12.07 6.62
C SER A 122 2.70 12.65 5.24
N ILE A 123 2.63 11.77 4.24
CA ILE A 123 2.47 12.17 2.86
C ILE A 123 1.05 12.72 2.74
N ASN A 124 0.91 14.04 2.85
CA ASN A 124 -0.19 14.75 2.19
C ASN A 124 0.06 14.61 0.69
N ILE A 125 -0.19 13.41 0.16
CA ILE A 125 -0.30 13.24 -1.27
C ILE A 125 -1.57 14.00 -1.60
N ASN A 126 -1.42 15.21 -2.13
CA ASN A 126 -2.40 15.70 -3.06
C ASN A 126 -2.27 14.77 -4.27
N VAL A 127 -2.99 13.66 -4.13
CA VAL A 127 -3.23 12.64 -5.13
C VAL A 127 -4.01 13.38 -6.21
N ASP A 128 -3.29 14.04 -7.11
CA ASP A 128 -3.74 14.18 -8.49
C ASP A 128 -3.62 12.80 -9.20
N ASP A 129 -3.68 11.67 -8.47
CA ASP A 129 -4.00 10.40 -9.09
C ASP A 129 -5.44 10.45 -9.58
N GLY A 130 -5.67 9.82 -10.71
CA GLY A 130 -6.97 9.37 -11.17
C GLY A 130 -7.63 8.35 -10.24
N GLN A 131 -7.63 8.59 -8.93
CA GLN A 131 -8.46 7.90 -7.97
C GLN A 131 -9.89 8.35 -8.21
N LEU A 132 -10.59 7.54 -9.00
CA LEU A 132 -12.02 7.67 -9.24
C LEU A 132 -12.72 7.83 -7.87
N ARG A 133 -13.40 8.96 -7.70
CA ARG A 133 -14.26 9.25 -6.54
C ARG A 133 -15.68 9.39 -7.05
N CYS A 134 -16.65 8.93 -6.25
CA CYS A 134 -18.04 9.09 -6.61
C CYS A 134 -18.40 10.58 -6.67
N PRO A 135 -18.92 11.11 -7.79
CA PRO A 135 -19.26 12.53 -7.92
C PRO A 135 -20.44 12.95 -7.04
N LYS A 136 -21.19 11.99 -6.48
CA LYS A 136 -22.34 12.25 -5.62
C LYS A 136 -22.01 12.24 -4.13
N CYS A 137 -21.12 11.35 -3.68
CA CYS A 137 -20.86 11.15 -2.24
C CYS A 137 -19.37 11.17 -1.87
N HIS A 138 -18.49 11.42 -2.85
CA HIS A 138 -17.04 11.46 -2.71
C HIS A 138 -16.39 10.19 -2.15
N SER A 139 -17.14 9.09 -2.07
CA SER A 139 -16.58 7.79 -1.64
C SER A 139 -15.64 7.22 -2.70
N THR A 140 -14.58 6.57 -2.22
CA THR A 140 -13.59 5.83 -3.01
C THR A 140 -14.00 4.37 -3.25
N GLN A 141 -15.11 3.91 -2.66
CA GLN A 141 -15.64 2.55 -2.87
C GLN A 141 -16.45 2.49 -4.17
N ILE A 142 -15.78 2.13 -5.25
CA ILE A 142 -16.33 2.14 -6.61
C ILE A 142 -16.05 0.78 -7.26
N GLU A 143 -17.10 0.17 -7.79
CA GLU A 143 -17.02 -1.02 -8.61
C GLU A 143 -17.12 -0.62 -10.08
N ILE A 144 -16.12 -1.00 -10.87
CA ILE A 144 -16.09 -0.77 -12.32
C ILE A 144 -16.45 -2.09 -12.98
N ASP A 145 -17.53 -2.09 -13.78
CA ASP A 145 -17.96 -3.28 -14.50
C ASP A 145 -16.82 -3.78 -15.40
N LYS A 146 -16.27 -4.94 -15.05
CA LYS A 146 -15.12 -5.55 -15.72
C LYS A 146 -15.58 -6.20 -17.03
N GLN A 147 -15.91 -5.40 -18.04
CA GLN A 147 -15.85 -5.91 -19.42
C GLN A 147 -14.38 -6.17 -19.76
N GLY A 148 -14.01 -7.45 -19.72
CA GLY A 148 -12.64 -7.92 -19.85
C GLY A 148 -11.92 -7.36 -21.07
N PHE A 149 -10.69 -6.90 -20.85
CA PHE A 149 -9.66 -6.96 -21.88
C PHE A 149 -9.31 -8.44 -22.04
N SER A 150 -10.15 -9.18 -22.77
CA SER A 150 -9.87 -10.56 -23.13
C SER A 150 -8.63 -10.54 -24.02
N GLY A 151 -7.51 -11.07 -23.50
CA GLY A 151 -6.27 -11.32 -24.23
C GLY A 151 -6.42 -12.28 -25.43
N THR A 152 -7.64 -12.65 -25.83
CA THR A 152 -7.93 -13.59 -26.91
C THR A 152 -7.99 -12.94 -28.29
N LYS A 153 -8.09 -11.61 -28.41
CA LYS A 153 -8.09 -10.93 -29.74
C LYS A 153 -6.71 -10.52 -30.27
N ALA A 154 -5.62 -10.85 -29.59
CA ALA A 154 -4.28 -10.73 -30.17
C ALA A 154 -3.91 -11.93 -31.09
N LEU A 155 -4.63 -13.06 -30.97
CA LEU A 155 -4.26 -14.29 -31.67
C LEU A 155 -4.81 -14.40 -33.10
N VAL A 156 -5.81 -13.58 -33.49
CA VAL A 156 -6.39 -13.62 -34.85
C VAL A 156 -5.75 -12.59 -35.81
N GLY A 157 -4.78 -11.80 -35.34
CA GLY A 157 -4.03 -10.84 -36.19
C GLY A 157 -2.58 -11.22 -36.47
N GLY A 158 -2.06 -12.29 -35.87
CA GLY A 158 -0.63 -12.50 -35.71
C GLY A 158 0.06 -13.44 -36.71
N LEU A 159 -0.55 -13.79 -37.85
CA LEU A 159 0.09 -14.73 -38.79
C LEU A 159 0.32 -14.22 -40.23
N LEU A 160 -0.06 -12.99 -40.60
CA LEU A 160 0.07 -12.55 -42.00
C LEU A 160 0.91 -11.29 -42.26
N THR A 161 1.48 -10.65 -41.24
CA THR A 161 2.31 -9.45 -41.49
C THR A 161 3.73 -9.65 -41.00
N SER A 162 4.51 -10.34 -41.83
CA SER A 162 5.96 -10.29 -41.79
C SER A 162 6.42 -8.85 -42.02
N GLY A 163 6.82 -8.18 -40.94
CA GLY A 163 7.55 -6.91 -41.00
C GLY A 163 6.68 -5.64 -40.98
N ILE A 164 7.05 -4.73 -40.07
CA ILE A 164 6.67 -3.32 -40.01
C ILE A 164 5.24 -3.06 -39.49
N GLY A 165 5.18 -2.82 -38.17
CA GLY A 165 4.32 -1.82 -37.53
C GLY A 165 2.81 -1.86 -37.82
N LEU A 166 2.04 -2.50 -36.93
CA LEU A 166 0.64 -2.16 -36.72
C LEU A 166 0.55 -1.12 -35.59
N VAL A 167 0.65 0.16 -35.96
CA VAL A 167 -0.04 1.22 -35.22
C VAL A 167 -1.49 1.18 -35.70
N ALA A 168 -2.38 0.60 -34.90
CA ALA A 168 -3.83 0.71 -35.10
C ALA A 168 -4.47 1.08 -33.77
N GLY A 169 -4.77 2.37 -33.63
CA GLY A 169 -5.45 2.93 -32.48
C GLY A 169 -6.85 2.33 -32.32
N PHE A 170 -7.21 2.01 -31.08
CA PHE A 170 -8.60 1.74 -30.73
C PHE A 170 -9.32 3.09 -30.57
N HIS A 171 -9.80 3.65 -31.68
CA HIS A 171 -10.94 4.56 -31.68
C HIS A 171 -12.21 3.69 -31.57
N GLY A 172 -12.75 3.53 -30.35
CA GLY A 172 -13.95 2.72 -30.12
C GLY A 172 -14.60 3.01 -28.77
N LYS A 173 -15.85 3.51 -28.82
CA LYS A 173 -16.65 4.09 -27.73
C LYS A 173 -17.02 3.07 -26.64
N ASN A 174 -16.06 2.65 -25.82
CA ASN A 174 -16.33 1.81 -24.66
C ASN A 174 -16.63 2.68 -23.44
N LYS A 175 -17.88 3.11 -23.29
CA LYS A 175 -18.35 3.80 -22.08
C LYS A 175 -18.25 2.82 -20.91
N ARG A 176 -17.17 2.91 -20.12
CA ARG A 176 -17.03 2.13 -18.88
C ARG A 176 -18.09 2.65 -17.92
N LYS A 177 -18.77 1.78 -17.19
CA LYS A 177 -19.75 2.22 -16.18
C LYS A 177 -19.16 1.98 -14.80
N GLY A 178 -19.00 3.06 -14.04
CA GLY A 178 -18.64 3.01 -12.63
C GLY A 178 -19.88 3.06 -11.76
N VAL A 179 -19.93 2.24 -10.71
CA VAL A 179 -21.00 2.24 -9.71
C VAL A 179 -20.37 2.45 -8.34
N CYS A 180 -20.86 3.44 -7.59
CA CYS A 180 -20.43 3.65 -6.21
C CYS A 180 -21.15 2.67 -5.27
N LEU A 181 -20.39 1.89 -4.50
CA LEU A 181 -20.94 0.93 -3.53
C LEU A 181 -21.54 1.61 -2.30
N LYS A 182 -21.13 2.85 -1.98
CA LYS A 182 -21.63 3.60 -0.83
C LYS A 182 -23.01 4.23 -1.07
N CYS A 183 -23.26 4.76 -2.27
CA CYS A 183 -24.50 5.50 -2.55
C CYS A 183 -25.29 4.97 -3.76
N GLY A 184 -24.80 3.94 -4.44
CA GLY A 184 -25.43 3.34 -5.61
C GLY A 184 -25.38 4.19 -6.89
N HIS A 185 -24.76 5.37 -6.85
CA HIS A 185 -24.70 6.27 -8.01
C HIS A 185 -23.87 5.65 -9.14
N LYS A 186 -24.39 5.73 -10.37
CA LYS A 186 -23.78 5.16 -11.57
C LYS A 186 -23.44 6.26 -12.54
N TRP A 187 -22.25 6.23 -13.13
CA TRP A 187 -21.83 7.18 -14.15
C TRP A 187 -21.02 6.49 -15.25
N SER A 188 -20.94 7.13 -16.42
CA SER A 188 -20.05 6.69 -17.49
C SER A 188 -18.67 7.31 -17.27
N ILE A 189 -17.66 6.46 -17.27
CA ILE A 189 -16.23 6.78 -17.25
C ILE A 189 -15.72 6.64 -18.68
#